data_AF-A0A7L4CRN4-F1
#
_entry.id   AF-A0A7L4CRN4-F1
#
_cell.length_a   1.000
_cell.length_b   1.000
_cell.length_c   1.000
_cell.angle_alpha   90.00
_cell.angle_beta   90.00
_cell.angle_gamma   90.00
#
_symmetry.space_group_name_H-M   'P 1'
#
loop_
_entity.id
_entity.type
_entity.pdbx_description
1 polymer ?
#
loop_
_entity_poly.entity_id
_entity_poly.type
_entity_poly.pdbx_seq_one_letter_code
_entity_poly.pdbx_strand_id
1 'polypeptide(L)'
;MFAVLAERALGPRLFGIFPQGRLEQYVPVRRGPPGRGGWDPPGAWGLGSPPGHGGCDSQPRHGGYLEQISELTFTQPQQLQKFNHLKTYNLQEEMRSLRDLLESTPSPVVFCHNDVQEGNILLLAGQEAPSSDRLMLIDFEYSSYNYRGFDIGNHFCEWGYSYTHPSWPFFLASPENFPSREQQLHFIRHYLWEQSGRGGDTGQEEQTRIEEEMLIEVNR
;
A
#
# COMPACT_ATOMS: atom_id res chain seq x y z
N MET A 1 -15.40 8.46 -3.71
CA MET A 1 -13.98 8.26 -4.04
C MET A 1 -13.77 8.06 -5.54
N PHE A 2 -14.23 6.96 -6.14
CA PHE A 2 -14.04 6.65 -7.57
C PHE A 2 -14.41 7.80 -8.53
N ALA A 3 -15.53 8.49 -8.29
CA ALA A 3 -15.92 9.65 -9.10
C ALA A 3 -14.91 10.81 -9.03
N VAL A 4 -14.35 11.09 -7.84
CA VAL A 4 -13.35 12.16 -7.64
C VAL A 4 -12.03 11.82 -8.33
N LEU A 5 -11.60 10.56 -8.26
CA LEU A 5 -10.39 10.07 -8.93
C LEU A 5 -10.53 10.17 -10.46
N ALA A 6 -11.70 9.79 -10.99
CA ALA A 6 -12.01 9.91 -12.41
C ALA A 6 -12.05 11.37 -12.89
N GLU A 7 -12.69 12.27 -12.14
CA GLU A 7 -12.77 13.70 -12.47
C GLU A 7 -11.41 14.39 -12.47
N ARG A 8 -10.50 13.95 -11.58
CA ARG A 8 -9.13 14.49 -11.49
C ARG A 8 -8.13 13.82 -12.43
N ALA A 9 -8.58 12.89 -13.28
CA ALA A 9 -7.73 12.10 -14.17
C ALA A 9 -6.62 11.30 -13.44
N LEU A 10 -6.90 10.87 -12.20
CA LEU A 10 -6.00 10.09 -11.35
C LEU A 10 -6.31 8.59 -11.36
N GLY A 11 -7.35 8.18 -12.09
CA GLY A 11 -7.74 6.79 -12.31
C GLY A 11 -8.60 6.66 -13.57
N PRO A 12 -9.09 5.45 -13.88
CA PRO A 12 -9.98 5.21 -15.00
C PRO A 12 -11.22 6.09 -14.95
N ARG A 13 -11.73 6.53 -16.11
CA ARG A 13 -13.01 7.25 -16.14
C ARG A 13 -14.12 6.36 -15.61
N LEU A 14 -14.92 6.88 -14.69
CA LEU A 14 -16.10 6.22 -14.16
C LEU A 14 -17.30 6.53 -15.05
N PHE A 15 -17.96 5.49 -15.57
CA PHE A 15 -19.16 5.63 -16.39
C PHE A 15 -20.46 5.40 -15.60
N GLY A 16 -20.43 4.63 -14.51
CA GLY A 16 -21.59 4.44 -13.65
C GLY A 16 -21.32 3.53 -12.45
N ILE A 17 -22.13 3.70 -11.40
CA ILE A 17 -22.16 2.85 -10.20
C ILE A 17 -23.58 2.31 -10.04
N PHE A 18 -23.70 1.03 -9.72
CA PHE A 18 -24.96 0.34 -9.46
C PHE A 18 -24.79 -0.61 -8.27
N PRO A 19 -25.88 -1.12 -7.65
CA PRO A 19 -25.77 -1.89 -6.42
C PRO A 19 -24.87 -3.14 -6.52
N GLN A 20 -24.70 -3.70 -7.72
CA GLN A 20 -23.90 -4.90 -7.97
C GLN A 20 -22.49 -4.61 -8.51
N GLY A 21 -22.09 -3.34 -8.66
CA GLY A 21 -20.77 -3.01 -9.19
C GLY A 21 -20.64 -1.64 -9.82
N ARG A 22 -19.64 -1.49 -10.68
CA ARG A 22 -19.29 -0.23 -11.35
C ARG A 22 -18.82 -0.50 -12.77
N LEU A 23 -18.97 0.48 -13.65
CA LEU A 23 -18.49 0.44 -15.03
C LEU A 23 -17.45 1.56 -15.22
N GLU A 24 -16.25 1.17 -15.62
CA GLU A 24 -15.09 2.04 -15.72
C GLU A 24 -14.42 1.91 -17.10
N GLN A 25 -13.61 2.90 -17.45
CA GLN A 25 -12.80 2.89 -18.66
C GLN A 25 -11.83 1.69 -18.67
N TYR A 26 -11.85 0.95 -19.77
CA TYR A 26 -10.79 0.00 -20.07
C TYR A 26 -9.49 0.77 -20.37
N VAL A 27 -8.45 0.51 -19.58
CA VAL A 27 -7.12 1.09 -19.75
C VAL A 27 -6.22 0.08 -20.48
N PRO A 28 -5.73 0.39 -21.69
CA PRO A 28 -4.79 -0.49 -22.39
C PRO A 28 -3.44 -0.52 -21.65
N VAL A 29 -3.05 -1.71 -21.19
CA VAL A 29 -1.80 -1.94 -20.46
C VAL A 29 -0.86 -2.86 -21.23
N ARG A 30 0.45 -2.63 -21.11
CA ARG A 30 1.46 -3.61 -21.53
C ARG A 30 1.91 -4.39 -20.31
N ARG A 31 2.07 -5.71 -20.46
CA ARG A 31 2.85 -6.49 -19.49
C ARG A 31 4.28 -5.98 -19.55
N GLY A 32 4.73 -5.31 -18.49
CA GLY A 32 6.15 -5.05 -18.29
C GLY A 32 6.92 -6.38 -18.18
N PRO A 33 8.24 -6.38 -18.44
CA PRO A 33 9.04 -7.56 -18.13
C PRO A 33 8.86 -7.92 -16.64
N PRO A 34 8.90 -9.21 -16.27
CA PRO A 34 8.92 -9.62 -14.88
C PRO A 34 10.26 -9.20 -14.25
N GLY A 35 10.35 -7.95 -13.81
CA GLY A 35 11.55 -7.34 -13.26
C GLY A 35 11.24 -6.74 -11.90
N ARG A 36 11.57 -7.49 -10.85
CA ARG A 36 11.39 -7.15 -9.42
C ARG A 36 12.42 -6.11 -8.94
N GLY A 37 12.59 -5.01 -9.66
CA GLY A 37 13.59 -4.01 -9.32
C GLY A 37 13.33 -2.65 -9.94
N GLY A 38 13.00 -1.68 -9.09
CA GLY A 38 12.93 -0.26 -9.47
C GLY A 38 11.55 0.23 -9.89
N TRP A 39 10.53 -0.04 -9.08
CA TRP A 39 9.30 0.75 -9.19
C TRP A 39 9.52 2.06 -8.44
N ASP A 40 9.82 3.12 -9.18
CA ASP A 40 9.74 4.46 -8.63
C ASP A 40 8.25 4.75 -8.29
N PRO A 41 7.96 5.43 -7.17
CA PRO A 41 6.59 5.74 -6.79
C PRO A 41 5.90 6.53 -7.91
N PRO A 42 4.69 6.13 -8.38
CA PRO A 42 3.88 6.95 -9.28
C PRO A 42 3.70 8.37 -8.72
N GLY A 43 3.72 9.39 -9.57
CA GLY A 43 3.53 10.80 -9.13
C GLY A 43 2.23 11.05 -8.35
N ALA A 44 1.23 10.17 -8.48
CA ALA A 44 -0.02 10.22 -7.72
C ALA A 44 0.13 9.91 -6.21
N TRP A 45 1.23 9.29 -5.76
CA TRP A 45 1.49 9.04 -4.34
C TRP A 45 1.76 10.34 -3.55
N GLY A 46 2.10 11.43 -4.24
CA GLY A 46 2.36 12.75 -3.65
C GLY A 46 1.12 13.64 -3.46
N LEU A 47 -0.10 13.12 -3.65
CA LEU A 47 -1.32 13.93 -3.47
C LEU A 47 -1.52 14.26 -1.98
N GLY A 48 -1.10 15.47 -1.62
CA GLY A 48 -1.05 15.96 -0.24
C GLY A 48 -2.38 15.90 0.53
N SER A 49 -2.23 15.85 1.85
CA SER A 49 -3.33 15.89 2.83
C SER A 49 -4.20 17.14 2.61
N PRO A 50 -5.54 17.03 2.61
CA PRO A 50 -6.37 18.21 2.74
C PRO A 50 -6.16 18.82 4.14
N PRO A 51 -6.24 20.15 4.25
CA PRO A 51 -6.13 20.81 5.54
C PRO A 51 -7.39 20.52 6.36
N GLY A 52 -7.24 20.01 7.58
CA GLY A 52 -8.26 20.18 8.62
C GLY A 52 -8.98 18.94 9.20
N HIS A 53 -8.43 17.73 9.11
CA HIS A 53 -8.93 16.61 9.93
C HIS A 53 -7.90 16.19 10.98
N GLY A 54 -7.90 16.92 12.09
CA GLY A 54 -7.33 16.44 13.35
C GLY A 54 -8.18 15.28 13.86
N GLY A 55 -7.53 14.14 14.10
CA GLY A 55 -8.16 12.93 14.62
C GLY A 55 -8.80 12.08 13.52
N CYS A 56 -7.97 11.37 12.77
CA CYS A 56 -8.46 10.17 12.11
C CYS A 56 -8.64 9.13 13.20
N ASP A 57 -9.87 8.92 13.62
CA ASP A 57 -10.27 7.73 14.37
C ASP A 57 -10.29 6.52 13.39
N SER A 58 -9.24 6.41 12.58
CA SER A 58 -8.95 5.27 11.72
C SER A 58 -8.44 4.15 12.61
N GLN A 59 -9.30 3.68 13.52
CA GLN A 59 -9.14 2.33 14.04
C GLN A 59 -9.06 1.44 12.80
N PRO A 60 -7.95 0.72 12.59
CA PRO A 60 -7.88 -0.22 11.49
C PRO A 60 -9.09 -1.14 11.60
N ARG A 61 -9.71 -1.49 10.47
CA ARG A 61 -10.85 -2.45 10.44
C ARG A 61 -10.51 -3.81 11.09
N HIS A 62 -9.27 -4.00 11.52
CA HIS A 62 -8.69 -5.15 12.20
C HIS A 62 -9.45 -5.55 13.48
N GLY A 63 -10.04 -4.61 14.21
CA GLY A 63 -10.85 -4.93 15.40
C GLY A 63 -12.03 -5.85 15.09
N GLY A 64 -12.76 -5.55 14.00
CA GLY A 64 -13.88 -6.39 13.56
C GLY A 64 -13.45 -7.76 13.02
N TYR A 65 -12.28 -7.85 12.39
CA TYR A 65 -11.76 -9.13 11.91
C TYR A 65 -11.34 -10.05 13.06
N LEU A 66 -10.73 -9.54 14.13
CA LEU A 66 -10.34 -10.38 15.27
C LEU A 66 -11.55 -10.99 15.99
N GLU A 67 -12.65 -10.23 16.10
CA GLU A 67 -13.91 -10.74 16.64
C GLU A 67 -14.45 -11.86 15.75
N GLN A 68 -14.56 -11.64 14.44
CA GLN A 68 -14.99 -12.67 13.48
C GLN A 68 -14.10 -13.91 13.53
N ILE A 69 -12.77 -13.74 13.57
CA ILE A 69 -11.79 -14.84 13.66
C ILE A 69 -12.01 -15.65 14.94
N SER A 70 -12.38 -15.02 16.04
CA SER A 70 -12.63 -15.72 17.31
C SER A 70 -13.81 -16.69 17.22
N GLU A 71 -14.78 -16.41 16.35
CA GLU A 71 -16.00 -17.19 16.14
C GLU A 71 -15.85 -18.26 15.03
N LEU A 72 -14.79 -18.21 14.23
CA LEU A 72 -14.58 -19.15 13.13
C LEU A 72 -14.45 -20.60 13.60
N THR A 73 -15.09 -21.51 12.86
CA THR A 73 -14.98 -22.96 13.03
C THR A 73 -14.70 -23.61 11.68
N PHE A 74 -13.88 -24.67 11.68
CA PHE A 74 -13.49 -25.39 10.47
C PHE A 74 -13.82 -26.87 10.59
N THR A 75 -14.45 -27.43 9.56
CA THR A 75 -14.80 -28.86 9.48
C THR A 75 -13.65 -29.71 8.95
N GLN A 76 -12.76 -29.13 8.14
CA GLN A 76 -11.62 -29.84 7.57
C GLN A 76 -10.46 -29.92 8.58
N PRO A 77 -9.92 -31.12 8.87
CA PRO A 77 -8.85 -31.28 9.87
C PRO A 77 -7.59 -30.45 9.58
N GLN A 78 -7.20 -30.32 8.31
CA GLN A 78 -6.02 -29.53 7.91
C GLN A 78 -6.20 -28.03 8.16
N GLN A 79 -7.40 -27.49 7.90
CA GLN A 79 -7.72 -26.09 8.19
C GLN A 79 -7.80 -25.85 9.70
N LEU A 80 -8.43 -26.77 10.44
CA LEU A 80 -8.50 -26.69 11.89
C LEU A 80 -7.10 -26.73 12.54
N GLN A 81 -6.19 -27.56 12.04
CA GLN A 81 -4.81 -27.60 12.52
C GLN A 81 -4.09 -26.26 12.30
N LYS A 82 -4.20 -25.67 11.10
CA LYS A 82 -3.63 -24.35 10.79
C LYS A 82 -4.24 -23.26 11.68
N PHE A 83 -5.55 -23.28 11.86
CA PHE A 83 -6.26 -22.31 12.69
C PHE A 83 -5.88 -22.43 14.17
N ASN A 84 -5.77 -23.64 14.71
CA ASN A 84 -5.30 -23.86 16.08
C ASN A 84 -3.86 -23.39 16.27
N HIS A 85 -3.01 -23.54 15.26
CA HIS A 85 -1.67 -22.96 15.29
C HIS A 85 -1.70 -21.43 15.30
N LEU A 86 -2.53 -20.78 14.49
CA LEU A 86 -2.70 -19.32 14.55
C LEU A 86 -3.19 -18.84 15.93
N LYS A 87 -4.06 -19.60 16.58
CA LYS A 87 -4.54 -19.30 17.94
C LYS A 87 -3.43 -19.32 19.00
N THR A 88 -2.30 -20.00 18.78
CA THR A 88 -1.21 -20.03 19.78
C THR A 88 -0.51 -18.68 19.94
N TYR A 89 -0.61 -17.79 18.96
CA TYR A 89 0.01 -16.46 19.01
C TYR A 89 -0.74 -15.46 19.88
N ASN A 90 -1.92 -15.78 20.43
CA ASN A 90 -2.76 -14.85 21.18
C ASN A 90 -2.95 -13.50 20.46
N LEU A 91 -3.65 -13.55 19.31
CA LEU A 91 -3.82 -12.40 18.40
C LEU A 91 -4.36 -11.13 19.06
N GLN A 92 -5.10 -11.24 20.17
CA GLN A 92 -5.59 -10.09 20.93
C GLN A 92 -4.45 -9.35 21.63
N GLU A 93 -3.48 -10.08 22.20
CA GLU A 93 -2.29 -9.48 22.81
C GLU A 93 -1.37 -8.90 21.76
N GLU A 94 -1.13 -9.63 20.66
CA GLU A 94 -0.32 -9.14 19.54
C GLU A 94 -0.90 -7.84 18.96
N MET A 95 -2.23 -7.72 18.85
CA MET A 95 -2.88 -6.49 18.39
C MET A 95 -2.73 -5.33 19.38
N ARG A 96 -2.69 -5.60 20.69
CA ARG A 96 -2.39 -4.57 21.70
C ARG A 96 -0.94 -4.11 21.59
N SER A 97 0.01 -5.04 21.53
CA SER A 97 1.44 -4.74 21.34
C SER A 97 1.69 -3.94 20.06
N LEU A 98 1.03 -4.31 18.96
CA LEU A 98 1.09 -3.58 17.70
C LEU A 98 0.54 -2.16 17.85
N ARG A 99 -0.60 -1.97 18.53
CA ARG A 99 -1.15 -0.65 18.79
C ARG A 99 -0.17 0.23 19.57
N ASP A 100 0.41 -0.29 20.65
CA ASP A 100 1.36 0.46 21.47
C ASP A 100 2.61 0.86 20.66
N LEU A 101 3.10 -0.04 19.80
CA LEU A 101 4.22 0.23 18.89
C LEU A 101 3.89 1.38 17.91
N LEU A 102 2.73 1.32 17.29
CA LEU A 102 2.28 2.31 16.30
C LEU A 102 1.96 3.66 16.95
N GLU A 103 1.38 3.68 18.15
CA GLU A 103 1.15 4.91 18.92
C GLU A 103 2.46 5.63 19.28
N SER A 104 3.55 4.86 19.46
CA SER A 104 4.90 5.40 19.71
C SER A 104 5.69 5.76 18.44
N THR A 105 5.12 5.55 17.25
CA THR A 105 5.76 5.79 15.95
C THR A 105 5.00 6.90 15.20
N PRO A 106 5.45 8.16 15.29
CA PRO A 106 4.81 9.25 14.56
C PRO A 106 4.86 9.01 13.06
N SER A 107 3.71 9.00 12.38
CA SER A 107 3.62 9.00 10.92
C SER A 107 2.53 9.98 10.47
N PRO A 108 2.77 10.80 9.44
CA PRO A 108 1.75 11.71 8.92
C PRO A 108 0.53 10.96 8.42
N VAL A 109 -0.67 11.50 8.69
CA VAL A 109 -1.91 11.00 8.09
C VAL A 109 -2.11 11.61 6.71
N VAL A 110 -2.20 10.76 5.70
CA VAL A 110 -2.39 11.10 4.29
C VAL A 110 -3.53 10.27 3.71
N PHE A 111 -3.95 10.58 2.48
CA PHE A 111 -4.87 9.71 1.77
C PHE A 111 -4.07 8.52 1.20
N CYS A 112 -4.26 7.34 1.77
CA CYS A 112 -3.54 6.12 1.42
C CYS A 112 -4.37 5.22 0.52
N HIS A 113 -3.69 4.47 -0.37
CA HIS A 113 -4.33 3.43 -1.17
C HIS A 113 -4.73 2.23 -0.30
N ASN A 114 -3.87 1.88 0.67
CA ASN A 114 -3.94 0.73 1.59
C ASN A 114 -3.80 -0.65 0.94
N ASP A 115 -3.49 -0.72 -0.36
CA ASP A 115 -3.37 -2.00 -1.09
C ASP A 115 -2.52 -1.86 -2.37
N VAL A 116 -1.30 -1.33 -2.23
CA VAL A 116 -0.43 -1.13 -3.40
C VAL A 116 0.40 -2.37 -3.73
N GLN A 117 -0.29 -3.39 -4.24
CA GLN A 117 0.30 -4.62 -4.81
C GLN A 117 0.49 -4.52 -6.32
N GLU A 118 1.23 -5.46 -6.94
CA GLU A 118 1.58 -5.41 -8.36
C GLU A 118 0.36 -5.45 -9.29
N GLY A 119 -0.75 -6.07 -8.88
CA GLY A 119 -2.00 -6.11 -9.63
C GLY A 119 -2.67 -4.74 -9.77
N ASN A 120 -2.38 -3.82 -8.85
CA ASN A 120 -2.99 -2.48 -8.78
C ASN A 120 -2.12 -1.39 -9.41
N ILE A 121 -0.96 -1.75 -9.99
CA ILE A 121 -0.04 -0.83 -10.66
C ILE A 121 -0.04 -1.12 -12.17
N LEU A 122 -0.63 -0.23 -12.94
CA LEU A 122 -0.73 -0.39 -14.39
C LEU A 122 0.40 0.34 -15.12
N LEU A 123 1.08 -0.37 -16.02
CA LEU A 123 1.98 0.23 -17.01
C LEU A 123 1.20 0.63 -18.27
N LEU A 124 0.99 1.93 -18.44
CA LEU A 124 0.20 2.51 -19.53
C LEU A 124 0.88 2.30 -20.90
N ALA A 125 0.12 1.79 -21.88
CA ALA A 125 0.60 1.56 -23.24
C ALA A 125 0.57 2.86 -24.07
N GLY A 126 1.74 3.44 -24.35
CA GLY A 126 1.89 4.61 -25.24
C GLY A 126 3.36 4.99 -25.45
N GLN A 127 3.70 5.43 -26.66
CA GLN A 127 4.96 6.15 -26.96
C GLN A 127 4.73 7.64 -26.67
N GLU A 128 5.78 8.34 -26.20
CA GLU A 128 5.86 9.81 -25.98
C GLU A 128 5.56 10.40 -24.57
N ALA A 129 5.33 9.60 -23.53
CA ALA A 129 5.38 10.12 -22.15
C ALA A 129 6.77 9.86 -21.52
N PRO A 130 7.36 10.83 -20.79
CA PRO A 130 8.58 10.59 -20.01
C PRO A 130 8.38 9.41 -19.03
N SER A 131 9.48 8.72 -18.69
CA SER A 131 9.46 7.42 -18.02
C SER A 131 8.68 7.37 -16.69
N SER A 132 8.52 8.49 -15.99
CA SER A 132 7.79 8.59 -14.72
C SER A 132 6.27 8.52 -14.86
N ASP A 133 5.71 8.89 -16.02
CA ASP A 133 4.26 9.09 -16.20
C ASP A 133 3.56 7.85 -16.78
N ARG A 134 4.24 6.71 -16.74
CA ARG A 134 3.75 5.45 -17.33
C ARG A 134 3.03 4.58 -16.33
N LEU A 135 3.01 4.94 -15.04
CA LEU A 135 2.39 4.17 -13.98
C LEU A 135 1.09 4.81 -13.52
N MET A 136 0.04 3.99 -13.39
CA MET A 136 -1.25 4.40 -12.84
C MET A 136 -1.66 3.42 -11.74
N LEU A 137 -1.99 3.95 -10.57
CA LEU A 137 -2.65 3.18 -9.52
C LEU A 137 -4.13 3.01 -9.83
N ILE A 138 -4.67 1.84 -9.54
CA ILE A 138 -6.09 1.50 -9.69
C ILE A 138 -6.59 0.73 -8.46
N ASP A 139 -7.90 0.54 -8.39
CA ASP A 139 -8.57 -0.27 -7.36
C ASP A 139 -8.44 0.26 -5.93
N PHE A 140 -8.90 1.49 -5.74
CA PHE A 140 -8.93 2.21 -4.46
C PHE A 140 -10.03 1.71 -3.49
N GLU A 141 -10.35 0.42 -3.46
CA GLU A 141 -11.45 -0.12 -2.64
C GLU A 141 -11.16 -0.10 -1.14
N TYR A 142 -9.89 -0.25 -0.76
CA TYR A 142 -9.43 -0.17 0.62
C TYR A 142 -9.00 1.23 1.05
N SER A 143 -8.99 2.20 0.13
CA SER A 143 -8.37 3.49 0.38
C SER A 143 -9.11 4.32 1.43
N SER A 144 -8.34 5.03 2.24
CA SER A 144 -8.84 5.88 3.32
C SER A 144 -7.76 6.87 3.75
N TYR A 145 -8.10 7.81 4.64
CA TYR A 145 -7.05 8.46 5.42
C TYR A 145 -6.40 7.41 6.33
N ASN A 146 -5.09 7.31 6.27
CA ASN A 146 -4.28 6.39 7.06
C ASN A 146 -2.85 6.94 7.22
N TYR A 147 -2.03 6.27 8.02
CA TYR A 147 -0.63 6.61 8.19
C TYR A 147 0.16 6.37 6.90
N ARG A 148 0.99 7.33 6.49
CA ARG A 148 1.89 7.21 5.34
C ARG A 148 2.79 5.97 5.46
N GLY A 149 3.29 5.70 6.67
CA GLY A 149 4.13 4.54 6.97
C GLY A 149 3.45 3.22 6.59
N PHE A 150 2.14 3.10 6.81
CA PHE A 150 1.37 1.91 6.46
C PHE A 150 1.33 1.67 4.95
N ASP A 151 1.04 2.68 4.13
CA ASP A 151 0.86 2.48 2.69
C ASP A 151 2.18 2.09 2.00
N ILE A 152 3.28 2.74 2.41
CA ILE A 152 4.63 2.42 1.90
C ILE A 152 5.13 1.09 2.47
N GLY A 153 4.96 0.84 3.77
CA GLY A 153 5.35 -0.40 4.41
C GLY A 153 4.60 -1.61 3.84
N ASN A 154 3.29 -1.48 3.60
CA ASN A 154 2.49 -2.49 2.93
C ASN A 154 3.03 -2.77 1.51
N HIS A 155 3.32 -1.73 0.73
CA HIS A 155 3.94 -1.91 -0.59
C HIS A 155 5.28 -2.67 -0.52
N PHE A 156 6.11 -2.42 0.49
CA PHE A 156 7.35 -3.18 0.69
C PHE A 156 7.10 -4.65 1.08
N CYS A 157 6.06 -4.92 1.88
CA CYS A 157 5.65 -6.30 2.16
C CYS A 157 5.25 -7.06 0.88
N GLU A 158 4.57 -6.40 -0.07
CA GLU A 158 4.15 -7.00 -1.34
C GLU A 158 5.31 -7.50 -2.21
N TRP A 159 6.53 -6.98 -2.03
CA TRP A 159 7.71 -7.50 -2.74
C TRP A 159 8.05 -8.96 -2.37
N GLY A 160 7.65 -9.35 -1.15
CA GLY A 160 7.77 -10.70 -0.63
C GLY A 160 6.74 -11.67 -1.22
N TYR A 161 5.71 -11.20 -1.91
CA TYR A 161 4.63 -12.05 -2.41
C TYR A 161 4.62 -12.14 -3.94
N SER A 162 4.00 -13.20 -4.45
CA SER A 162 3.77 -13.39 -5.88
C SER A 162 2.48 -14.17 -6.10
N TYR A 163 1.48 -13.52 -6.66
CA TYR A 163 0.13 -14.08 -6.84
C TYR A 163 -0.08 -14.78 -8.19
N THR A 164 0.98 -14.94 -8.98
CA THR A 164 0.93 -15.61 -10.29
C THR A 164 1.25 -17.10 -10.23
N HIS A 165 1.29 -17.70 -9.04
CA HIS A 165 1.66 -19.10 -8.87
C HIS A 165 0.53 -20.01 -9.40
N PRO A 166 0.79 -20.91 -10.36
CA PRO A 166 -0.28 -21.63 -11.08
C PRO A 166 -0.94 -22.76 -10.28
N SER A 167 -0.34 -23.17 -9.16
CA SER A 167 -0.81 -24.27 -8.32
C SER A 167 -1.15 -23.77 -6.92
N TRP A 168 -2.00 -24.52 -6.22
CA TRP A 168 -2.34 -24.26 -4.82
C TRP A 168 -1.05 -24.06 -3.97
N PRO A 169 -0.99 -23.05 -3.07
CA PRO A 169 -2.06 -22.16 -2.63
C PRO A 169 -2.30 -20.92 -3.52
N PHE A 170 -1.78 -20.93 -4.76
CA PHE A 170 -1.87 -19.85 -5.77
C PHE A 170 -1.06 -18.60 -5.47
N PHE A 171 -0.18 -18.66 -4.46
CA PHE A 171 0.82 -17.63 -4.20
C PHE A 171 2.16 -18.24 -3.76
N LEU A 172 3.22 -17.46 -3.87
CA LEU A 172 4.52 -17.73 -3.24
C LEU A 172 4.86 -16.60 -2.27
N ALA A 173 5.45 -16.97 -1.13
CA ALA A 173 6.02 -16.03 -0.16
C ALA A 173 7.53 -16.24 -0.10
N SER A 174 8.27 -15.17 -0.35
CA SER A 174 9.73 -15.08 -0.39
C SER A 174 10.17 -13.89 0.46
N PRO A 175 10.25 -14.05 1.80
CA PRO A 175 10.67 -12.96 2.69
C PRO A 175 12.02 -12.34 2.34
N GLU A 176 12.90 -13.12 1.68
CA GLU A 176 14.18 -12.66 1.14
C GLU A 176 14.08 -11.55 0.09
N ASN A 177 12.90 -11.35 -0.50
CA ASN A 177 12.66 -10.29 -1.48
C ASN A 177 12.22 -8.96 -0.84
N PHE A 178 12.04 -8.90 0.49
CA PHE A 178 11.76 -7.64 1.17
C PHE A 178 12.87 -6.63 0.86
N PRO A 179 12.53 -5.36 0.53
CA PRO A 179 13.52 -4.42 0.03
C PRO A 179 14.61 -4.15 1.06
N SER A 180 15.86 -4.16 0.59
CA SER A 180 17.00 -3.76 1.40
C SER A 180 16.88 -2.30 1.82
N ARG A 181 17.61 -1.90 2.87
CA ARG A 181 17.65 -0.50 3.31
C ARG A 181 17.98 0.48 2.18
N GLU A 182 18.89 0.10 1.28
CA GLU A 182 19.24 0.91 0.11
C GLU A 182 18.07 1.07 -0.86
N GLN A 183 17.31 0.00 -1.11
CA GLN A 183 16.12 0.04 -1.96
C GLN A 183 14.99 0.85 -1.33
N GLN A 184 14.79 0.73 -0.01
CA GLN A 184 13.82 1.54 0.71
C GLN A 184 14.18 3.03 0.67
N LEU A 185 15.46 3.38 0.89
CA LEU A 185 15.93 4.76 0.78
C LEU A 185 15.79 5.31 -0.63
N HIS A 186 16.07 4.51 -1.65
CA HIS A 186 15.83 4.88 -3.04
C HIS A 186 14.36 5.27 -3.25
N PHE A 187 13.43 4.43 -2.82
CA PHE A 187 12.00 4.71 -2.91
C PHE A 187 11.60 5.97 -2.12
N ILE A 188 12.04 6.10 -0.87
CA ILE A 188 11.74 7.24 0.01
C ILE A 188 12.23 8.56 -0.60
N ARG A 189 13.45 8.57 -1.15
CA ARG A 189 14.01 9.76 -1.82
C ARG A 189 13.17 10.20 -3.00
N HIS A 190 12.76 9.26 -3.84
CA HIS A 190 11.89 9.56 -4.97
C HIS A 190 10.50 10.04 -4.52
N TYR A 191 9.94 9.44 -3.49
CA TYR A 191 8.66 9.87 -2.89
C TYR A 191 8.74 11.33 -2.38
N LEU A 192 9.79 11.65 -1.61
CA LEU A 192 10.02 13.01 -1.07
C LEU A 192 10.29 14.04 -2.17
N TRP A 193 11.01 13.64 -3.21
CA TRP A 193 11.32 14.47 -4.37
C TRP A 193 10.05 14.90 -5.13
N GLU A 194 9.14 13.96 -5.39
CA GLU A 194 7.86 14.23 -6.03
C GLU A 194 6.93 15.07 -5.13
N GLN A 195 6.92 14.81 -3.81
CA GLN A 195 6.15 15.61 -2.86
C GLN A 195 6.62 17.08 -2.76
N SER A 196 7.93 17.32 -2.88
CA SER A 196 8.53 18.65 -2.75
C SER A 196 8.49 19.48 -4.04
N GLY A 197 7.85 19.00 -5.11
CA GLY A 197 7.63 19.77 -6.33
C GLY A 197 8.89 20.00 -7.19
N ARG A 198 9.84 19.05 -7.21
CA ARG A 198 11.09 19.11 -8.03
C ARG A 198 11.99 20.34 -7.78
N GLY A 199 11.85 21.02 -6.64
CA GLY A 199 12.58 22.26 -6.33
C GLY A 199 12.84 22.53 -4.86
N GLY A 200 12.72 21.51 -3.99
CA GLY A 200 13.00 21.66 -2.56
C GLY A 200 14.52 21.69 -2.29
N ASP A 201 15.03 22.83 -1.84
CA ASP A 201 16.39 22.97 -1.30
C ASP A 201 16.36 22.65 0.21
N THR A 202 16.21 21.37 0.54
CA THR A 202 16.40 20.87 1.92
C THR A 202 17.88 20.64 2.15
N GLY A 203 18.43 21.22 3.24
CA GLY A 203 19.81 20.96 3.63
C GLY A 203 20.08 19.46 3.81
N GLN A 204 21.28 19.00 3.48
CA GLN A 204 21.63 17.57 3.48
C GLN A 204 21.37 16.88 4.83
N GLU A 205 21.59 17.56 5.95
CA GLU A 205 21.31 17.04 7.29
C GLU A 205 19.81 16.86 7.55
N GLU A 206 18.99 17.80 7.09
CA GLU A 206 17.54 17.73 7.20
C GLU A 206 16.97 16.60 6.35
N GLN A 207 17.46 16.48 5.11
CA GLN A 207 17.10 15.39 4.20
C GLN A 207 17.42 14.02 4.82
N THR A 208 18.62 13.89 5.40
CA THR A 208 19.03 12.65 6.08
C THR A 208 18.13 12.35 7.27
N ARG A 209 17.77 13.36 8.07
CA ARG A 209 16.87 13.18 9.23
C ARG A 209 15.50 12.67 8.79
N ILE A 210 14.90 13.30 7.76
CA ILE A 210 13.59 12.90 7.21
C ILE A 210 13.65 11.47 6.65
N GLU A 211 14.73 11.10 5.96
CA GLU A 211 14.93 9.74 5.44
C GLU A 211 14.98 8.69 6.57
N GLU A 212 15.69 8.96 7.66
CA GLU A 212 15.73 8.04 8.82
C GLU A 212 14.38 7.95 9.55
N GLU A 213 13.68 9.07 9.72
CA GLU A 213 12.33 9.09 10.30
C GLU A 213 11.36 8.25 9.45
N MET A 214 11.38 8.43 8.13
CA MET A 214 10.56 7.63 7.22
C MET A 214 10.94 6.15 7.22
N LEU A 215 12.23 5.80 7.33
CA LEU A 215 12.63 4.40 7.47
C LEU A 215 12.05 3.78 8.74
N ILE A 216 11.95 4.53 9.85
CA ILE A 216 11.29 4.03 11.05
C ILE A 216 9.79 3.84 10.78
N GLU A 217 9.11 4.82 10.18
CA GLU A 217 7.67 4.73 9.89
C GLU A 217 7.28 3.51 9.05
N VAL A 218 8.05 3.17 8.02
CA VAL A 218 7.70 2.12 7.05
C VAL A 218 8.07 0.71 7.50
N ASN A 219 8.86 0.57 8.57
CA ASN A 219 9.32 -0.71 9.12
C ASN A 219 8.71 -1.00 10.52
N ARG A 220 7.58 -0.40 10.85
CA ARG A 220 6.85 -0.58 12.12
C ARG A 220 5.48 -1.15 11.85
#